data_AF-A0A497XNM9-F1
#
_entry.id   AF-A0A497XNM9-F1
#
_cell.length_a   1.000
_cell.length_b   1.000
_cell.length_c   1.000
_cell.angle_alpha   90.00
_cell.angle_beta   90.00
_cell.angle_gamma   90.00
#
_symmetry.space_group_name_H-M   'P 1'
#
loop_
_entity.id
_entity.type
_entity.pdbx_description
1 polymer ?
#
loop_
_entity_poly.entity_id
_entity_poly.type
_entity_poly.pdbx_seq_one_letter_code
_entity_poly.pdbx_strand_id
1 'polypeptide(L)'
;MKITPILLLVLIFISCNEEKKINHAGKKKIEKIVNAVPKQAKTDTVVKTKPIIKKTIFPIDGTYVIENDDPSCEMTLMLSYQADQLVYKLTTNKRTLTDKAEIELNESKDGYYLTLKNIEWSENEGTLDDEGEPIDPDITLPTEIQGVLEKNQITIQNTGNVMNYYVKIEECNAKFIRLIKK
;
A
#
# COMPACT_ATOMS: atom_id res chain seq x y z
N MET A 1 0.31 33.14 -51.36
CA MET A 1 -0.28 32.36 -50.25
C MET A 1 -1.43 31.53 -50.80
N LYS A 2 -1.33 30.20 -50.75
CA LYS A 2 -2.42 29.28 -51.08
C LYS A 2 -2.70 28.47 -49.83
N ILE A 3 -3.93 28.54 -49.32
CA ILE A 3 -4.37 27.81 -48.13
C ILE A 3 -5.36 26.76 -48.63
N THR A 4 -4.99 25.49 -48.53
CA THR A 4 -5.87 24.34 -48.76
C THR A 4 -6.44 23.90 -47.41
N PRO A 5 -7.77 23.77 -47.25
CA PRO A 5 -8.34 23.22 -46.04
C PRO A 5 -8.35 21.69 -46.10
N ILE A 6 -7.79 21.06 -45.07
CA ILE A 6 -7.83 19.62 -44.82
C ILE A 6 -9.17 19.29 -44.16
N LEU A 7 -9.92 18.41 -44.83
CA LEU A 7 -11.20 17.85 -44.40
C LEU A 7 -10.96 16.84 -43.28
N LEU A 8 -11.40 17.15 -42.07
CA LEU A 8 -11.31 16.25 -40.90
C LEU A 8 -12.61 15.45 -40.76
N LEU A 9 -12.53 14.16 -41.08
CA LEU A 9 -13.62 13.19 -40.89
C LEU A 9 -13.49 12.57 -39.50
N VAL A 10 -14.43 12.86 -38.60
CA VAL A 10 -14.48 12.26 -37.25
C VAL A 10 -15.57 11.19 -37.24
N LEU A 11 -15.15 9.93 -37.21
CA LEU A 11 -15.95 8.76 -36.84
C LEU A 11 -15.47 8.32 -35.47
N ILE A 12 -16.35 8.37 -34.45
CA ILE A 12 -16.10 7.72 -33.16
C ILE A 12 -17.28 6.80 -32.84
N PHE A 13 -16.88 5.60 -32.44
CA PHE A 13 -17.63 4.37 -32.32
C PHE A 13 -18.55 4.31 -31.10
N ILE A 14 -19.60 3.53 -31.28
CA ILE A 14 -20.54 2.99 -30.29
C ILE A 14 -19.78 2.08 -29.31
N SER A 15 -20.10 2.15 -28.01
CA SER A 15 -20.06 0.98 -27.14
C SER A 15 -21.03 1.14 -25.97
N CYS A 16 -22.06 0.28 -25.94
CA CYS A 16 -22.81 -0.06 -24.73
C CYS A 16 -22.08 -1.22 -24.03
N ASN A 17 -21.98 -1.18 -22.71
CA ASN A 17 -21.70 -2.40 -21.94
C ASN A 17 -22.68 -2.52 -20.77
N GLU A 18 -23.32 -3.69 -20.72
CA GLU A 18 -24.39 -4.10 -19.81
C GLU A 18 -23.76 -4.75 -18.57
N GLU A 19 -24.12 -4.29 -17.36
CA GLU A 19 -23.75 -4.98 -16.12
C GLU A 19 -24.79 -6.07 -15.77
N LYS A 20 -24.36 -7.32 -15.73
CA LYS A 20 -25.12 -8.44 -15.15
C LYS A 20 -24.97 -8.45 -13.63
N LYS A 21 -26.07 -8.25 -12.91
CA LYS A 21 -26.17 -8.46 -11.45
C LYS A 21 -26.31 -9.96 -11.15
N ILE A 22 -25.45 -10.47 -10.27
CA ILE A 22 -25.52 -11.82 -9.67
C ILE A 22 -26.33 -11.73 -8.37
N ASN A 23 -27.37 -12.56 -8.26
CA ASN A 23 -28.22 -12.70 -7.08
C ASN A 23 -27.56 -13.60 -6.02
N HIS A 24 -27.48 -13.11 -4.78
CA HIS A 24 -27.03 -13.86 -3.60
C HIS A 24 -28.18 -14.71 -3.04
N ALA A 25 -28.00 -16.03 -3.03
CA ALA A 25 -28.97 -16.98 -2.47
C ALA A 25 -28.64 -17.33 -0.99
N GLY A 26 -29.66 -17.22 -0.13
CA GLY A 26 -30.03 -18.25 0.85
C GLY A 26 -29.15 -18.50 2.07
N LYS A 27 -29.38 -17.77 3.17
CA LYS A 27 -29.01 -18.20 4.53
C LYS A 27 -29.91 -19.36 4.97
N LYS A 28 -29.31 -20.50 5.39
CA LYS A 28 -30.02 -21.64 5.99
C LYS A 28 -29.50 -21.92 7.40
N LYS A 29 -30.37 -21.59 8.37
CA LYS A 29 -30.70 -22.22 9.67
C LYS A 29 -29.57 -22.82 10.54
N ILE A 30 -29.42 -22.24 11.75
CA ILE A 30 -28.69 -22.75 12.90
C ILE A 30 -29.67 -23.43 13.88
N GLU A 31 -29.40 -24.68 14.24
CA GLU A 31 -29.83 -25.44 15.45
C GLU A 31 -28.76 -26.55 15.59
N LYS A 32 -28.24 -27.02 16.73
CA LYS A 32 -28.52 -26.90 18.16
C LYS A 32 -27.24 -27.33 18.90
N ILE A 33 -26.98 -26.74 20.05
CA ILE A 33 -25.89 -27.10 20.98
C ILE A 33 -26.36 -28.23 21.90
N VAL A 34 -25.61 -29.34 21.99
CA VAL A 34 -25.66 -30.29 23.12
C VAL A 34 -24.26 -30.77 23.45
N ASN A 35 -23.95 -30.69 24.74
CA ASN A 35 -22.67 -30.95 25.40
C ASN A 35 -22.21 -32.43 25.36
N ALA A 36 -20.90 -32.64 25.21
CA ALA A 36 -20.21 -33.83 25.72
C ALA A 36 -18.77 -33.48 26.17
N VAL A 37 -18.46 -33.88 27.40
CA VAL A 37 -17.24 -33.68 28.23
C VAL A 37 -16.09 -34.64 27.80
N PRO A 38 -14.81 -34.37 28.12
CA PRO A 38 -13.66 -34.63 27.25
C PRO A 38 -12.93 -35.96 27.50
N LYS A 39 -12.20 -36.43 26.49
CA LYS A 39 -11.21 -37.52 26.62
C LYS A 39 -9.88 -37.19 25.94
N GLN A 40 -8.89 -37.00 26.82
CA GLN A 40 -7.48 -37.43 26.74
C GLN A 40 -6.62 -37.05 25.53
N ALA A 41 -5.72 -36.10 25.83
CA ALA A 41 -4.31 -36.02 25.48
C ALA A 41 -3.79 -37.00 24.42
N LYS A 42 -3.44 -36.44 23.26
CA LYS A 42 -2.44 -37.01 22.35
C LYS A 42 -1.31 -36.01 22.19
N THR A 43 -0.13 -36.54 22.46
CA THR A 43 1.23 -36.05 22.27
C THR A 43 1.36 -35.08 21.10
N ASP A 44 1.69 -33.82 21.40
CA ASP A 44 2.10 -32.83 20.42
C ASP A 44 3.49 -33.18 19.90
N THR A 45 3.51 -33.91 18.79
CA THR A 45 4.70 -33.98 17.93
C THR A 45 4.95 -32.57 17.43
N VAL A 46 6.00 -31.92 17.96
CA VAL A 46 6.53 -30.66 17.45
C VAL A 46 7.00 -30.90 16.02
N VAL A 47 6.10 -30.70 15.06
CA VAL A 47 6.44 -30.58 13.66
C VAL A 47 7.27 -29.31 13.55
N LYS A 48 8.59 -29.48 13.44
CA LYS A 48 9.48 -28.41 12.95
C LYS A 48 9.05 -28.10 11.53
N THR A 49 8.09 -27.19 11.40
CA THR A 49 7.70 -26.63 10.12
C THR A 49 8.92 -25.94 9.55
N LYS A 50 9.46 -26.53 8.48
CA LYS A 50 10.57 -25.97 7.72
C LYS A 50 10.15 -24.54 7.30
N PRO A 51 11.01 -23.52 7.50
CA PRO A 51 10.66 -22.14 7.15
C PRO A 51 10.26 -22.08 5.68
N ILE A 52 9.02 -21.63 5.43
CA ILE A 52 8.51 -21.40 4.09
C ILE A 52 9.22 -20.14 3.59
N ILE A 53 10.31 -20.33 2.86
CA ILE A 53 11.00 -19.24 2.18
C ILE A 53 9.99 -18.62 1.22
N LYS A 54 9.45 -17.44 1.55
CA LYS A 54 8.66 -16.62 0.62
C LYS A 54 9.58 -16.29 -0.56
N LYS A 55 9.42 -17.02 -1.66
CA LYS A 55 10.19 -16.77 -2.88
C LYS A 55 9.71 -15.46 -3.49
N THR A 56 10.51 -14.41 -3.32
CA THR A 56 10.28 -13.14 -4.01
C THR A 56 10.77 -13.23 -5.46
N ILE A 57 10.18 -12.44 -6.36
CA ILE A 57 10.56 -12.37 -7.78
C ILE A 57 11.88 -11.61 -7.99
N PHE A 58 12.30 -10.81 -7.00
CA PHE A 58 13.63 -10.20 -6.88
C PHE A 58 14.01 -9.99 -5.39
N PRO A 59 15.30 -9.77 -5.06
CA PRO A 59 15.74 -9.48 -3.69
C PRO A 59 15.20 -8.14 -3.18
N ILE A 60 14.55 -8.15 -2.02
CA ILE A 60 13.88 -6.99 -1.41
C ILE A 60 14.70 -6.37 -0.29
N ASP A 61 15.48 -7.18 0.42
CA ASP A 61 16.37 -6.71 1.48
C ASP A 61 17.44 -5.76 0.93
N GLY A 62 17.74 -4.70 1.68
CA GLY A 62 18.73 -3.69 1.32
C GLY A 62 18.39 -2.30 1.81
N THR A 63 19.28 -1.37 1.52
CA THR A 63 19.15 0.04 1.90
C THR A 63 18.69 0.85 0.70
N TYR A 64 17.56 1.53 0.86
CA TYR A 64 16.96 2.41 -0.13
C TYR A 64 17.15 3.85 0.34
N VAL A 65 17.72 4.68 -0.53
CA VAL A 65 18.03 6.09 -0.23
C VAL A 65 17.20 6.96 -1.15
N ILE A 66 16.68 8.07 -0.64
CA ILE A 66 15.89 8.99 -1.46
C ILE A 66 16.65 9.48 -2.69
N GLU A 67 15.95 9.49 -3.82
CA GLU A 67 16.34 10.20 -5.02
C GLU A 67 15.60 11.54 -5.02
N ASN A 68 16.29 12.58 -4.56
CA ASN A 68 15.81 13.95 -4.68
C ASN A 68 16.97 14.93 -4.87
N ASP A 69 16.60 16.12 -5.33
CA ASP A 69 17.48 17.29 -5.38
C ASP A 69 17.23 18.25 -4.20
N ASP A 70 16.26 17.93 -3.33
CA ASP A 70 15.87 18.75 -2.18
C ASP A 70 16.59 18.29 -0.90
N PRO A 71 17.59 19.06 -0.42
CA PRO A 71 18.37 18.67 0.75
C PRO A 71 17.54 18.69 2.05
N SER A 72 16.35 19.30 2.05
CA SER A 72 15.50 19.32 3.25
C SER A 72 14.82 17.97 3.51
N CYS A 73 14.70 17.13 2.48
CA CYS A 73 14.10 15.81 2.58
C CYS A 73 15.18 14.73 2.52
N GLU A 74 15.81 14.44 3.65
CA GLU A 74 16.72 13.30 3.79
C GLU A 74 15.94 12.08 4.29
N MET A 75 16.03 10.97 3.55
CA MET A 75 15.35 9.73 3.93
C MET A 75 16.13 8.49 3.50
N THR A 76 16.24 7.53 4.42
CA THR A 76 16.75 6.18 4.17
C THR A 76 15.79 5.15 4.75
N LEU A 77 15.48 4.12 3.95
CA LEU A 77 14.68 2.97 4.33
C LEU A 77 15.50 1.71 4.17
N MET A 78 15.79 1.02 5.28
CA MET A 78 16.44 -0.28 5.26
C MET A 78 15.39 -1.37 5.40
N LEU A 79 15.33 -2.31 4.46
CA LEU A 79 14.49 -3.51 4.52
C LEU A 79 15.36 -4.72 4.85
N SER A 80 14.91 -5.58 5.77
CA SER A 80 15.62 -6.81 6.11
C SER A 80 14.67 -7.89 6.61
N TYR A 81 15.04 -9.15 6.44
CA TYR A 81 14.29 -10.27 7.01
C TYR A 81 14.88 -10.66 8.38
N GLN A 82 14.03 -10.76 9.39
CA GLN A 82 14.36 -11.27 10.72
C GLN A 82 13.39 -12.41 11.06
N ALA A 83 13.91 -13.62 11.24
CA ALA A 83 13.09 -14.82 11.50
C ALA A 83 11.88 -14.94 10.53
N ASP A 84 12.15 -14.82 9.22
CA ASP A 84 11.17 -14.84 8.12
C ASP A 84 10.12 -13.70 8.10
N GLN A 85 10.20 -12.74 9.03
CA GLN A 85 9.42 -11.52 9.00
C GLN A 85 10.20 -10.40 8.31
N LEU A 86 9.58 -9.74 7.34
CA LEU A 86 10.14 -8.50 6.79
C LEU A 86 9.97 -7.37 7.81
N VAL A 87 11.07 -6.72 8.14
CA VAL A 87 11.13 -5.55 9.02
C VAL A 87 11.82 -4.41 8.28
N TYR A 88 11.51 -3.19 8.70
CA TYR A 88 12.12 -1.99 8.16
C TYR A 88 12.73 -1.12 9.26
N LYS A 89 13.72 -0.31 8.86
CA LYS A 89 14.17 0.86 9.62
C LYS A 89 14.07 2.08 8.71
N LEU A 90 13.18 3.00 9.04
CA LEU A 90 13.04 4.29 8.39
C LEU A 90 13.85 5.32 9.19
N THR A 91 14.69 6.08 8.50
CA THR A 91 15.44 7.20 9.07
C THR A 91 15.19 8.43 8.23
N THR A 92 14.80 9.51 8.88
CA THR A 92 14.59 10.84 8.28
C THR A 92 15.38 11.89 9.05
N ASN A 93 15.29 13.15 8.63
CA ASN A 93 15.85 14.29 9.35
C ASN A 93 15.25 14.51 10.76
N LYS A 94 14.01 14.07 11.02
CA LYS A 94 13.35 14.26 12.32
C LYS A 94 13.29 13.00 13.18
N ARG A 95 13.20 11.80 12.58
CA ARG A 95 12.97 10.57 13.35
C ARG A 95 13.65 9.34 12.78
N THR A 96 13.77 8.34 13.65
CA THR A 96 14.12 6.98 13.27
C THR A 96 13.05 6.05 13.83
N LEU A 97 12.49 5.20 12.99
CA LEU A 97 11.45 4.25 13.33
C LEU A 97 11.82 2.86 12.82
N THR A 98 11.43 1.82 13.55
CA THR A 98 11.65 0.44 13.16
C THR A 98 10.42 -0.38 13.48
N ASP A 99 9.87 -1.06 12.48
CA ASP A 99 8.71 -1.92 12.64
C ASP A 99 8.65 -2.97 11.52
N LYS A 100 7.55 -3.69 11.43
CA LYS A 100 7.27 -4.68 10.40
C LYS A 100 6.89 -4.03 9.08
N ALA A 101 7.26 -4.70 8.00
CA ALA A 101 6.76 -4.41 6.68
C ALA A 101 6.07 -5.65 6.09
N GLU A 102 5.10 -5.41 5.21
CA GLU A 102 4.38 -6.43 4.48
C GLU A 102 4.54 -6.20 2.99
N ILE A 103 4.57 -7.28 2.23
CA ILE A 103 4.62 -7.24 0.77
C ILE A 103 3.50 -8.08 0.19
N GLU A 104 2.84 -7.54 -0.83
CA GLU A 104 1.85 -8.20 -1.65
C GLU A 104 2.28 -8.12 -3.11
N LEU A 105 2.20 -9.24 -3.84
CA LEU A 105 2.60 -9.27 -5.24
C LEU A 105 1.65 -8.37 -6.05
N ASN A 106 2.22 -7.46 -6.85
CA ASN A 106 1.44 -6.72 -7.82
C ASN A 106 1.34 -7.58 -9.09
N GLU A 107 0.20 -8.22 -9.32
CA GLU A 107 0.03 -9.10 -10.49
C GLU A 107 0.06 -8.35 -11.84
N SER A 108 -0.19 -7.04 -11.82
CA SER A 108 -0.25 -6.21 -13.03
C SER A 108 1.08 -5.57 -13.41
N LYS A 109 2.00 -5.44 -12.45
CA LYS A 109 3.32 -4.83 -12.63
C LYS A 109 4.32 -5.69 -11.89
N ASP A 110 5.36 -6.19 -12.55
CA ASP A 110 6.39 -7.07 -11.97
C ASP A 110 7.09 -6.45 -10.72
N GLY A 111 6.41 -6.51 -9.58
CA GLY A 111 6.72 -5.73 -8.38
C GLY A 111 5.80 -6.08 -7.21
N TYR A 112 5.89 -5.27 -6.15
CA TYR A 112 5.15 -5.48 -4.91
C TYR A 112 4.47 -4.20 -4.45
N TYR A 113 3.31 -4.33 -3.81
CA TYR A 113 2.85 -3.35 -2.85
C TYR A 113 3.60 -3.58 -1.54
N LEU A 114 4.29 -2.56 -1.06
CA LEU A 114 5.02 -2.55 0.20
C LEU A 114 4.23 -1.73 1.22
N THR A 115 3.85 -2.34 2.33
CA THR A 115 3.17 -1.67 3.44
C THR A 115 4.10 -1.57 4.64
N LEU A 116 4.38 -0.34 5.08
CA LEU A 116 5.16 -0.04 6.28
C LEU A 116 4.19 0.21 7.44
N LYS A 117 4.28 -0.58 8.50
CA LYS A 117 3.40 -0.48 9.67
C LYS A 117 3.90 0.56 10.66
N ASN A 118 2.99 1.07 11.49
CA ASN A 118 3.27 1.96 12.61
C ASN A 118 3.88 3.32 12.21
N ILE A 119 3.51 3.83 11.03
CA ILE A 119 3.82 5.20 10.61
C ILE A 119 2.51 5.98 10.57
N GLU A 120 2.25 6.75 11.61
CA GLU A 120 1.15 7.71 11.62
C GLU A 120 1.39 8.79 10.56
N TRP A 121 0.35 9.05 9.77
CA TRP A 121 0.34 10.14 8.80
C TRP A 121 0.44 11.47 9.53
N SER A 122 0.96 12.49 8.85
CA SER A 122 1.08 13.83 9.43
C SER A 122 -0.26 14.57 9.37
N GLU A 123 -0.97 14.45 8.24
CA GLU A 123 -2.23 15.15 7.98
C GLU A 123 -3.16 14.27 7.15
N ASN A 124 -4.47 14.35 7.42
CA ASN A 124 -5.52 13.73 6.61
C ASN A 124 -6.83 14.49 6.85
N GLU A 125 -7.31 15.22 5.84
CA GLU A 125 -8.59 15.94 5.91
C GLU A 125 -9.77 15.08 5.45
N GLY A 126 -9.50 13.86 4.97
CA GLY A 126 -10.52 12.97 4.45
C GLY A 126 -11.15 13.49 3.16
N THR A 127 -12.44 13.21 2.99
CA THR A 127 -13.22 13.71 1.87
C THR A 127 -13.80 15.08 2.24
N LEU A 128 -13.57 16.06 1.39
CA LEU A 128 -14.14 17.40 1.51
C LEU A 128 -15.50 17.46 0.80
N ASP A 129 -16.40 18.30 1.31
CA ASP A 129 -17.66 18.65 0.63
C ASP A 129 -17.44 19.70 -0.49
N ASP A 130 -18.53 20.16 -1.11
CA ASP A 130 -18.47 21.11 -2.22
C ASP A 130 -18.01 22.52 -1.76
N GLU A 131 -18.08 22.79 -0.47
CA GLU A 131 -17.62 24.02 0.19
C GLU A 131 -16.15 23.93 0.63
N GLY A 132 -15.54 22.74 0.55
CA GLY A 132 -14.14 22.50 0.93
C GLY A 132 -13.95 22.15 2.40
N GLU A 133 -15.02 21.83 3.12
CA GLU A 133 -14.98 21.45 4.54
C GLU A 133 -14.93 19.91 4.70
N PRO A 134 -14.24 19.38 5.73
CA PRO A 134 -14.24 17.94 5.98
C PRO A 134 -15.64 17.39 6.27
N ILE A 135 -16.06 16.37 5.53
CA ILE A 135 -17.34 15.68 5.78
C ILE A 135 -17.35 14.99 7.16
N ASP A 136 -16.18 14.51 7.58
CA ASP A 136 -15.95 13.92 8.90
C ASP A 136 -14.74 14.63 9.55
N PRO A 137 -14.95 15.48 10.57
CA PRO A 137 -13.86 16.24 11.17
C PRO A 137 -13.02 15.42 12.17
N ASP A 138 -13.51 14.27 12.66
CA ASP A 138 -12.86 13.47 13.72
C ASP A 138 -12.16 12.23 13.14
N ILE A 139 -11.54 12.37 11.96
CA ILE A 139 -10.86 11.26 11.29
C ILE A 139 -9.60 10.86 12.05
N THR A 140 -9.52 9.57 12.40
CA THR A 140 -8.29 8.98 12.94
C THR A 140 -7.23 8.88 11.84
N LEU A 141 -6.01 9.35 12.13
CA LEU A 141 -4.90 9.29 11.19
C LEU A 141 -4.49 7.84 10.92
N PRO A 142 -4.31 7.44 9.63
CA PRO A 142 -3.81 6.12 9.31
C PRO A 142 -2.40 5.91 9.87
N THR A 143 -2.11 4.70 10.31
CA THR A 143 -0.81 4.30 10.89
C THR A 143 0.01 3.41 9.95
N GLU A 144 -0.35 3.38 8.67
CA GLU A 144 0.33 2.57 7.66
C GLU A 144 0.62 3.42 6.42
N ILE A 145 1.82 3.24 5.86
CA ILE A 145 2.20 3.85 4.59
C ILE A 145 2.42 2.75 3.56
N GLN A 146 1.68 2.83 2.46
CA GLN A 146 1.88 1.95 1.31
C GLN A 146 2.69 2.65 0.20
N GLY A 147 3.56 1.88 -0.43
CA GLY A 147 4.29 2.23 -1.64
C GLY A 147 4.34 1.08 -2.65
N VAL A 148 4.87 1.38 -3.83
CA VAL A 148 5.11 0.40 -4.89
C VAL A 148 6.60 0.11 -4.96
N LEU A 149 6.98 -1.16 -4.85
CA LEU A 149 8.35 -1.65 -4.95
C LEU A 149 8.54 -2.36 -6.30
N GLU A 150 9.42 -1.80 -7.13
CA GLU A 150 9.77 -2.31 -8.45
C GLU A 150 11.29 -2.47 -8.53
N LYS A 151 11.78 -3.72 -8.40
CA LYS A 151 13.20 -4.09 -8.37
C LYS A 151 14.00 -3.27 -7.33
N ASN A 152 14.59 -2.17 -7.79
CA ASN A 152 15.50 -1.32 -7.02
C ASN A 152 14.85 0.01 -6.61
N GLN A 153 13.56 0.24 -6.88
CA GLN A 153 12.88 1.48 -6.57
C GLN A 153 11.66 1.23 -5.69
N ILE A 154 11.50 2.06 -4.65
CA ILE A 154 10.26 2.19 -3.89
C ILE A 154 9.68 3.57 -4.19
N THR A 155 8.39 3.62 -4.54
CA THR A 155 7.67 4.87 -4.78
C THR A 155 6.52 4.97 -3.80
N ILE A 156 6.50 6.02 -2.97
CA ILE A 156 5.44 6.32 -2.03
C ILE A 156 4.80 7.64 -2.46
N GLN A 157 3.48 7.64 -2.68
CA GLN A 157 2.74 8.90 -2.79
C GLN A 157 2.62 9.49 -1.38
N ASN A 158 3.23 10.65 -1.17
CA ASN A 158 3.30 11.29 0.13
C ASN A 158 2.15 12.28 0.34
N THR A 159 1.75 12.99 -0.72
CA THR A 159 0.67 13.98 -0.64
C THR A 159 -0.50 13.67 -1.56
N GLY A 160 -1.68 14.04 -1.09
CA GLY A 160 -2.95 13.90 -1.79
C GLY A 160 -3.15 14.86 -2.95
N ASN A 161 -4.41 15.06 -3.33
CA ASN A 161 -4.81 16.10 -4.26
C ASN A 161 -5.82 17.04 -3.57
N VAL A 162 -6.27 18.08 -4.27
CA VAL A 162 -7.16 19.10 -3.69
C VAL A 162 -8.48 18.50 -3.16
N MET A 163 -8.96 17.41 -3.76
CA MET A 163 -10.23 16.77 -3.34
C MET A 163 -10.05 15.73 -2.23
N ASN A 164 -8.82 15.28 -1.99
CA ASN A 164 -8.48 14.27 -0.98
C ASN A 164 -7.10 14.63 -0.44
N TYR A 165 -7.07 15.59 0.47
CA TYR A 165 -5.82 16.12 1.01
C TYR A 165 -5.30 15.23 2.15
N TYR A 166 -4.01 14.93 2.06
CA TYR A 166 -3.26 14.22 3.10
C TYR A 166 -1.78 14.48 2.95
N VAL A 167 -1.04 14.32 4.05
CA VAL A 167 0.42 14.29 4.10
C VAL A 167 0.84 13.10 4.95
N LYS A 168 1.56 12.14 4.36
CA LYS A 168 1.99 10.94 5.11
C LYS A 168 3.25 11.20 5.95
N ILE A 169 4.21 11.90 5.37
CA ILE A 169 5.51 12.22 5.97
C ILE A 169 5.78 13.70 5.74
N GLU A 170 5.47 14.54 6.73
CA GLU A 170 5.72 15.99 6.73
C GLU A 170 7.20 16.39 6.59
N GLU A 171 8.10 15.44 6.88
CA GLU A 171 9.55 15.61 6.76
C GLU A 171 10.00 15.73 5.29
N CYS A 172 9.09 15.46 4.34
CA CYS A 172 9.35 15.56 2.93
C CYS A 172 8.21 16.27 2.18
N ASN A 173 8.48 17.39 1.54
CA ASN A 173 7.45 18.14 0.79
C ASN A 173 7.17 17.55 -0.60
N ALA A 174 7.90 16.51 -1.02
CA ALA A 174 7.72 15.89 -2.33
C ALA A 174 6.39 15.15 -2.42
N LYS A 175 5.64 15.34 -3.52
CA LYS A 175 4.39 14.60 -3.78
C LYS A 175 4.61 13.09 -3.86
N PHE A 176 5.71 12.69 -4.50
CA PHE A 176 6.15 11.30 -4.57
C PHE A 176 7.55 11.19 -3.98
N ILE A 177 7.70 10.33 -2.99
CA ILE A 177 8.99 9.93 -2.44
C ILE A 177 9.48 8.74 -3.26
N ARG A 178 10.63 8.89 -3.92
CA ARG A 178 11.28 7.83 -4.68
C ARG A 178 12.54 7.43 -3.95
N LEU A 179 12.63 6.18 -3.51
CA LEU A 179 13.78 5.62 -2.82
C LEU A 179 14.45 4.60 -3.74
N ILE A 180 15.76 4.73 -3.94
CA ILE A 180 16.56 3.88 -4.82
C ILE A 180 17.49 3.02 -3.98
N LYS A 181 17.49 1.72 -4.27
CA LYS A 181 18.36 0.72 -3.64
C LYS A 181 19.82 1.03 -3.98
N LYS A 182 20.67 1.05 -2.95
CA LYS A 182 22.13 1.21 -3.07
C LYS A 182 22.86 -0.13 -3.00
#